data_AF-Q73WI6-F1
#
_entry.id   AF-Q73WI6-F1
#
_cell.length_a   1.000
_cell.length_b   1.000
_cell.length_c   1.000
_cell.angle_alpha   90.00
_cell.angle_beta   90.00
_cell.angle_gamma   90.00
#
_symmetry.space_group_name_H-M   'P 1'
#
loop_
_entity.id
_entity.type
_entity.pdbx_description
1 polymer ?
#
loop_
_entity_poly.entity_id
_entity_poly.type
_entity_poly.pdbx_seq_one_letter_code
_entity_poly.pdbx_strand_id
1 'polypeptide(L)'
;MPPRAEEGNLWFEWSRSLDDPAEYVLVEAFRDGDAGSAHVNSDHFKRAMQELPQALKSTPKIISQTVEATGWSRMGEMTVD
;
A
#
# COMPACT_ATOMS: atom_id res chain seq x y z
N MET A 1 -1.46 -3.25 -13.04
CA MET A 1 -0.63 -3.23 -11.83
C MET A 1 0.40 -2.12 -12.01
N PRO A 2 0.45 -1.12 -11.12
CA PRO A 2 1.44 -0.05 -11.25
C PRO A 2 2.84 -0.65 -11.16
N PRO A 3 3.82 -0.12 -11.92
CA PRO A 3 5.20 -0.55 -11.77
C PRO A 3 5.67 -0.13 -10.38
N ARG A 4 6.43 -1.02 -9.70
CA ARG A 4 7.20 -0.73 -8.47
C ARG A 4 8.30 0.34 -8.66
N ALA A 5 8.17 1.18 -9.68
CA ALA A 5 9.22 2.06 -10.22
C ALA A 5 8.95 3.54 -9.93
N GLU A 6 7.96 3.86 -9.09
CA GLU A 6 7.79 5.23 -8.60
C GLU A 6 8.98 5.61 -7.72
N GLU A 7 9.54 6.79 -7.99
CA GLU A 7 10.65 7.31 -7.21
C GLU A 7 10.23 7.48 -5.75
N GLY A 8 10.94 6.79 -4.84
CA GLY A 8 10.63 6.82 -3.42
C GLY A 8 9.52 5.87 -2.97
N ASN A 9 8.97 5.02 -3.84
CA ASN A 9 8.21 3.85 -3.38
C ASN A 9 9.17 2.86 -2.69
N LEU A 10 8.89 2.55 -1.42
CA LEU A 10 9.64 1.56 -0.66
C LEU A 10 9.04 0.16 -0.86
N TRP A 11 7.71 0.07 -0.79
CA TRP A 11 6.97 -1.14 -1.13
C TRP A 11 5.53 -0.82 -1.57
N PHE A 12 4.96 -1.75 -2.33
CA PHE A 12 3.57 -1.75 -2.79
C PHE A 12 3.13 -3.21 -2.87
N GLU A 13 2.44 -3.68 -1.84
CA GLU A 13 2.20 -5.11 -1.60
C GLU A 13 0.72 -5.39 -1.42
N TRP A 14 0.24 -6.38 -2.17
CA TRP A 14 -1.12 -6.90 -2.04
C TRP A 14 -1.11 -8.22 -1.29
N SER A 15 -1.95 -8.30 -0.28
CA SER A 15 -2.27 -9.51 0.45
C SER A 15 -3.75 -9.83 0.32
N ARG A 16 -4.11 -11.10 0.33
CA ARG A 16 -5.50 -11.57 0.37
C ARG A 16 -5.76 -12.21 1.73
N SER A 17 -6.91 -11.90 2.34
CA SER A 17 -7.30 -12.53 3.59
C SER A 17 -7.44 -14.05 3.42
N LEU A 18 -7.05 -14.79 4.47
CA LEU A 18 -7.25 -16.24 4.53
C LEU A 18 -8.68 -16.59 4.99
N ASP A 19 -9.35 -15.67 5.70
CA ASP A 19 -10.70 -15.86 6.23
C ASP A 19 -11.78 -15.43 5.22
N ASP A 20 -11.57 -14.29 4.54
CA ASP A 20 -12.46 -13.80 3.47
C ASP A 20 -11.73 -13.76 2.12
N PRO A 21 -12.05 -14.67 1.18
CA PRO A 21 -11.44 -14.67 -0.15
C PRO A 21 -11.75 -13.42 -0.98
N ALA A 22 -12.72 -12.60 -0.61
CA ALA A 22 -13.02 -11.34 -1.29
C ALA A 22 -12.29 -10.13 -0.67
N GLU A 23 -11.60 -10.31 0.46
CA GLU A 23 -10.89 -9.24 1.15
C GLU A 23 -9.41 -9.18 0.74
N TYR A 24 -8.99 -7.98 0.37
CA TYR A 24 -7.61 -7.67 -0.02
C TYR A 24 -7.10 -6.49 0.80
N VAL A 25 -5.84 -6.56 1.21
CA VAL A 25 -5.12 -5.51 1.91
C VAL A 25 -3.98 -5.04 1.02
N LEU A 26 -3.91 -3.74 0.79
CA LEU A 26 -2.80 -3.07 0.14
C LEU A 26 -1.95 -2.39 1.21
N VAL A 27 -0.66 -2.72 1.25
CA VAL A 27 0.33 -2.03 2.07
C VAL A 27 1.24 -1.23 1.15
N GLU A 28 1.25 0.09 1.35
CA GLU A 28 2.08 1.03 0.60
C GLU A 28 2.98 1.76 1.58
N ALA A 29 4.24 1.94 1.20
CA ALA A 29 5.10 2.89 1.88
C ALA A 29 5.93 3.68 0.90
N PHE A 30 6.09 4.94 1.26
CA PHE A 30 6.86 5.92 0.52
C PHE A 30 7.92 6.48 1.45
N ARG A 31 9.08 6.81 0.89
CA ARG A 31 10.23 7.35 1.63
C ARG A 31 9.87 8.61 2.41
N ASP A 32 9.00 9.44 1.84
CA ASP A 32 8.59 10.73 2.37
C ASP A 32 7.21 11.15 1.83
N GLY A 33 6.69 12.26 2.35
CA GLY A 33 5.39 12.80 1.95
C GLY A 33 5.35 13.28 0.49
N ASP A 34 6.48 13.68 -0.09
CA ASP A 34 6.55 14.11 -1.48
C ASP A 34 6.37 12.93 -2.43
N ALA A 35 7.03 11.79 -2.14
CA ALA A 35 6.85 10.55 -2.88
C ALA A 35 5.40 10.02 -2.77
N GLY A 36 4.81 10.06 -1.56
CA GLY A 36 3.39 9.71 -1.39
C GLY A 36 2.44 10.66 -2.13
N SER A 37 2.75 11.96 -2.17
CA SER A 37 1.99 12.95 -2.93
C SER A 37 2.10 12.73 -4.44
N ALA A 38 3.29 12.40 -4.94
CA ALA A 38 3.51 12.05 -6.34
C ALA A 38 2.66 10.83 -6.75
N HIS A 39 2.59 9.81 -5.89
CA HIS A 39 1.77 8.62 -6.09
C HIS A 39 0.28 8.95 -6.27
N VAL A 40 -0.33 9.64 -5.29
CA VAL A 40 -1.79 9.92 -5.31
C VAL A 40 -2.20 10.89 -6.44
N ASN A 41 -1.25 11.69 -6.94
CA ASN A 41 -1.48 12.62 -8.05
C ASN A 41 -1.18 12.02 -9.44
N SER A 42 -0.67 10.79 -9.49
CA SER A 42 -0.31 10.11 -10.73
C SER A 42 -1.52 9.74 -11.59
N ASP A 43 -1.29 9.53 -12.89
CA ASP A 43 -2.34 9.11 -13.82
C ASP A 43 -2.88 7.71 -13.51
N HIS A 44 -2.03 6.81 -13.05
CA HIS A 44 -2.45 5.44 -12.74
C HIS A 44 -3.29 5.39 -11.46
N PHE A 45 -3.01 6.24 -10.45
CA PHE A 45 -3.85 6.34 -9.26
C PHE A 45 -5.23 6.88 -9.61
N LYS A 46 -5.29 7.97 -10.39
CA LYS A 46 -6.56 8.54 -10.89
C LYS A 46 -7.37 7.52 -11.68
N ARG A 47 -6.70 6.74 -12.55
CA ARG A 47 -7.33 5.64 -13.29
C ARG A 47 -7.86 4.56 -12.35
N ALA A 48 -7.09 4.14 -11.34
CA ALA A 48 -7.53 3.17 -10.35
C ALA A 48 -8.77 3.66 -9.58
N MET A 49 -8.83 4.93 -9.21
CA MET A 49 -10.01 5.52 -8.54
C MET A 49 -11.26 5.56 -9.42
N GLN A 50 -11.12 5.58 -10.75
CA GLN A 50 -12.24 5.50 -11.68
C GLN A 50 -12.69 4.05 -11.93
N GLU A 51 -11.73 3.13 -12.03
CA GLU A 51 -12.00 1.75 -12.43
C GLU A 51 -12.38 0.84 -11.25
N LEU A 52 -11.70 0.96 -10.10
CA LEU A 52 -11.89 0.05 -8.97
C LEU A 52 -13.29 0.06 -8.34
N PRO A 53 -14.02 1.18 -8.22
CA PRO A 53 -15.32 1.20 -7.53
C PRO A 53 -16.31 0.14 -8.02
N GLN A 54 -16.29 -0.22 -9.30
CA GLN A 54 -17.19 -1.24 -9.87
C GLN A 54 -16.95 -2.66 -9.32
N ALA A 55 -15.75 -2.91 -8.78
CA ALA A 55 -15.35 -4.19 -8.21
C ALA A 55 -15.50 -4.25 -6.67
N LEU A 56 -15.89 -3.14 -6.03
CA LEU A 56 -15.90 -3.01 -4.58
C LEU A 56 -17.31 -3.17 -4.00
N LYS A 57 -17.44 -4.00 -2.97
CA LYS A 57 -18.68 -4.16 -2.20
C LYS A 57 -18.99 -2.95 -1.31
N SER A 58 -17.96 -2.21 -0.90
CA SER A 58 -18.05 -0.99 -0.09
C SER A 58 -16.77 -0.17 -0.25
N THR A 59 -16.80 1.11 0.15
CA THR A 59 -15.60 1.96 0.19
C THR A 59 -14.50 1.33 1.06
N PRO A 60 -13.25 1.22 0.57
CA PRO A 60 -12.14 0.66 1.35
C PRO A 60 -11.84 1.50 2.59
N LYS A 61 -11.36 0.84 3.65
CA LYS A 61 -10.86 1.50 4.86
C LYS A 61 -9.38 1.81 4.69
N ILE A 62 -8.90 2.90 5.25
CA ILE A 62 -7.49 3.33 5.13
C ILE A 62 -6.94 3.83 6.47
N ILE A 63 -5.70 3.47 6.75
CA ILE A 63 -4.83 4.15 7.71
C ILE A 63 -3.68 4.73 6.91
N SER A 64 -3.50 6.05 6.95
CA SER A 64 -2.38 6.76 6.32
C SER A 64 -1.73 7.63 7.38
N GLN A 65 -0.44 7.37 7.65
CA GLN A 65 0.33 8.01 8.70
C GLN A 65 1.78 8.19 8.25
N THR A 66 2.42 9.26 8.72
CA THR A 66 3.87 9.41 8.62
C THR A 66 4.53 8.64 9.75
N VAL A 67 5.50 7.78 9.42
CA VAL A 67 6.30 7.02 10.38
C VAL A 67 7.78 7.28 10.15
N GLU A 68 8.60 7.25 11.21
CA GLU A 68 10.05 7.47 11.11
C GLU A 68 10.82 6.25 10.56
N ALA A 69 10.13 5.12 10.35
CA ALA A 69 10.73 3.89 9.84
C ALA A 69 10.77 3.87 8.30
N THR A 70 11.92 3.49 7.73
CA THR A 70 12.11 3.31 6.29
C THR A 70 12.10 1.84 5.85
N GLY A 71 11.80 0.92 6.77
CA GLY A 71 11.77 -0.51 6.53
C GLY A 71 11.24 -1.30 7.72
N TRP A 72 11.20 -2.62 7.57
CA TRP A 72 10.75 -3.53 8.61
C TRP A 72 11.85 -3.76 9.66
N SER A 73 11.49 -3.57 10.93
CA SER A 73 12.35 -3.96 12.06
C SER A 73 12.25 -5.47 12.32
N ARG A 74 13.32 -6.07 12.83
CA ARG A 74 13.25 -7.43 13.36
C ARG A 74 12.43 -7.46 14.64
N MET A 75 11.61 -8.48 14.79
CA MET A 75 10.89 -8.75 16.04
C MET A 75 11.90 -9.14 17.12
N GLY A 76 11.83 -8.50 18.29
CA GLY A 76 12.78 -8.74 19.39
C GLY A 76 12.41 -9.97 20.22
N GLU A 77 11.13 -10.32 20.25
CA GLU A 77 10.55 -11.37 21.08
C GLU A 77 10.76 -12.78 20.51
N MET A 78 11.22 -12.89 19.25
CA MET A 78 11.42 -14.16 18.58
C MET A 78 12.66 -14.10 17.68
N THR A 79 13.55 -15.08 17.81
CA THR A 79 14.72 -15.28 16.95
C THR A 79 14.76 -16.73 16.50
N VAL A 80 15.22 -16.98 15.27
CA VAL A 80 15.44 -18.32 14.73
C VAL A 80 16.94 -18.42 14.40
N ASP A 81 17.62 -19.39 15.01
CA ASP A 81 19.03 -19.75 14.77
C ASP A 81 19.14 -21.20 14.29
#